data_AF-B0YAJ7-F1
#
_entry.id   AF-B0YAJ7-F1
#
_cell.length_a   1.000
_cell.length_b   1.000
_cell.length_c   1.000
_cell.angle_alpha   90.00
_cell.angle_beta   90.00
_cell.angle_gamma   90.00
#
_symmetry.space_group_name_H-M   'P 1'
#
loop_
_entity.id
_entity.type
_entity.pdbx_description
1 polymer ?
#
loop_
_entity_poly.entity_id
_entity_poly.type
_entity_poly.pdbx_seq_one_letter_code
_entity_poly.pdbx_strand_id
1 'polypeptide(L)'
;MVSTAITRPASLVVRFMQWSSAVIVMGITSYFINKWPHTQHTIYWEVISTMSVVFFLPAFLSPFMPTRLSRFVLPIDVIFSYLWLTAFIFAAQDYNWHNCAVNAPPGASCALKKANESFIFLAL
;
A
#
# COMPACT_ATOMS: atom_id res chain seq x y z
N MET A 1 -10.86 18.84 -23.77
CA MET A 1 -10.66 17.41 -24.10
C MET A 1 -9.18 17.10 -23.89
N VAL A 2 -8.82 16.52 -22.76
CA VAL A 2 -7.41 16.19 -22.46
C VAL A 2 -7.03 14.97 -23.29
N SER A 3 -5.93 15.08 -24.05
CA SER A 3 -5.52 14.10 -25.06
C SER A 3 -5.38 12.69 -24.48
N THR A 4 -6.24 11.78 -24.96
CA THR A 4 -6.35 10.36 -24.55
C THR A 4 -5.04 9.57 -24.76
N ALA A 5 -4.13 10.10 -25.58
CA ALA A 5 -2.82 9.52 -25.86
C ALA A 5 -1.82 9.64 -24.69
N ILE A 6 -1.98 10.64 -23.82
CA ILE A 6 -1.07 10.89 -22.69
C ILE A 6 -1.68 10.38 -21.37
N THR A 7 -2.99 10.46 -21.21
CA THR A 7 -3.68 10.03 -19.98
C THR A 7 -3.71 8.51 -19.79
N ARG A 8 -3.67 7.73 -20.87
CA ARG A 8 -3.59 6.26 -20.80
C ARG A 8 -2.25 5.74 -20.28
N PRO A 9 -1.08 6.14 -20.83
CA PRO A 9 0.21 5.71 -20.29
C PRO A 9 0.47 6.31 -18.90
N ALA A 10 0.09 7.56 -18.65
CA ALA A 10 0.26 8.17 -17.33
C ALA A 10 -0.54 7.46 -16.23
N SER A 11 -1.78 7.06 -16.51
CA SER A 11 -2.58 6.31 -15.52
C SER A 11 -2.05 4.90 -15.27
N LEU A 12 -1.48 4.24 -16.29
CA LEU A 12 -0.78 2.96 -16.11
C LEU A 12 0.47 3.08 -15.24
N VAL A 13 1.28 4.13 -15.44
CA VAL A 13 2.48 4.37 -14.64
C VAL A 13 2.13 4.63 -13.17
N VAL A 14 1.11 5.45 -12.90
CA VAL A 14 0.66 5.72 -11.52
C VAL A 14 0.11 4.45 -10.86
N ARG A 15 -0.71 3.67 -11.57
CA ARG A 15 -1.21 2.38 -11.05
C ARG A 15 -0.09 1.37 -10.82
N PHE A 16 0.95 1.38 -11.67
CA PHE A 16 2.13 0.54 -11.47
C PHE A 16 2.95 0.98 -10.26
N MET A 17 3.13 2.29 -10.07
CA MET A 17 3.80 2.83 -8.90
C MET A 17 3.05 2.47 -7.61
N GLN A 18 1.73 2.59 -7.60
CA GLN A 18 0.87 2.21 -6.47
C GLN A 18 0.97 0.71 -6.17
N TRP A 19 0.88 -0.14 -7.19
CA TRP A 19 1.01 -1.59 -7.05
C TRP A 19 2.40 -2.00 -6.53
N SER A 20 3.46 -1.45 -7.12
CA SER A 20 4.84 -1.76 -6.69
C SER A 20 5.09 -1.32 -5.24
N SER A 21 4.50 -0.19 -4.81
CA SER A 21 4.58 0.27 -3.43
C SER A 21 3.85 -0.69 -2.48
N ALA A 22 2.68 -1.20 -2.85
CA ALA A 22 1.96 -2.20 -2.05
C ALA A 22 2.76 -3.51 -1.88
N VAL A 23 3.44 -3.96 -2.95
CA VAL A 23 4.33 -5.15 -2.89
C VAL A 23 5.52 -4.93 -1.96
N ILE A 24 6.12 -3.72 -1.99
CA ILE A 24 7.23 -3.39 -1.10
C ILE A 24 6.78 -3.38 0.36
N VAL A 25 5.61 -2.79 0.66
CA VAL A 25 5.03 -2.80 2.01
C VAL A 25 4.81 -4.24 2.49
N MET A 26 4.21 -5.10 1.67
CA MET A 26 4.05 -6.54 1.97
C MET A 26 5.39 -7.21 2.32
N GLY A 27 6.44 -6.95 1.55
CA GLY A 27 7.76 -7.52 1.80
C GLY A 27 8.36 -7.06 3.13
N ILE A 28 8.22 -5.77 3.46
CA ILE A 28 8.73 -5.19 4.71
C ILE A 28 7.93 -5.70 5.91
N THR A 29 6.60 -5.75 5.82
CA THR A 29 5.73 -6.25 6.90
C THR A 29 5.92 -7.74 7.15
N SER A 30 6.05 -8.55 6.09
CA SER A 30 6.38 -9.98 6.19
C SER A 30 7.74 -10.22 6.85
N TYR A 31 8.75 -9.41 6.50
CA TYR A 31 10.06 -9.44 7.17
C TYR A 31 9.96 -9.10 8.67
N PHE A 32 9.12 -8.13 9.04
CA PHE A 32 8.87 -7.83 10.46
C PHE A 32 8.16 -8.97 11.19
N ILE A 33 7.17 -9.61 10.56
CA ILE A 33 6.43 -10.76 11.12
C ILE A 33 7.35 -11.95 11.38
N ASN A 34 8.31 -12.22 10.49
CA ASN A 34 9.22 -13.35 10.63
C ASN A 34 10.27 -13.16 11.75
N LYS A 35 10.62 -11.91 12.07
CA LYS A 35 11.77 -11.60 12.95
C LYS A 35 11.38 -11.08 14.32
N TRP A 36 10.15 -10.57 14.50
CA TRP A 36 9.70 -9.87 15.70
C TRP A 36 8.30 -10.31 16.14
N PRO A 37 7.94 -10.13 17.43
CA PRO A 37 6.63 -10.50 17.93
C PRO A 37 5.50 -9.81 17.17
N HIS A 38 4.49 -10.60 16.83
CA HIS A 38 3.33 -10.17 16.06
C HIS A 38 2.61 -9.02 16.77
N THR A 39 2.69 -7.82 16.22
CA THR A 39 1.93 -6.66 16.69
C THR A 39 0.67 -6.51 15.84
N GLN A 40 -0.45 -6.15 16.47
CA GLN A 40 -1.77 -6.06 15.82
C GLN A 40 -1.77 -5.10 14.61
N HIS A 41 -0.97 -4.03 14.66
CA HIS A 41 -0.78 -3.08 13.56
C HIS A 41 -0.04 -3.68 12.36
N THR A 42 0.95 -4.56 12.60
CA THR A 42 1.71 -5.21 11.52
C THR A 42 0.83 -6.19 10.73
N ILE A 43 -0.05 -6.91 11.41
CA ILE A 43 -1.03 -7.81 10.77
C ILE A 43 -2.01 -6.99 9.91
N TYR A 44 -2.45 -5.83 10.39
CA TYR A 44 -3.33 -4.95 9.62
C TYR A 44 -2.69 -4.47 8.31
N TRP A 45 -1.42 -4.04 8.34
CA TRP A 45 -0.69 -3.63 7.13
C TRP A 45 -0.43 -4.79 6.17
N GLU A 46 -0.13 -5.99 6.69
CA GLU A 46 0.03 -7.20 5.87
C GLU A 46 -1.27 -7.55 5.13
N VAL A 47 -2.42 -7.53 5.81
CA VAL A 47 -3.72 -7.84 5.20
C VAL A 47 -4.08 -6.82 4.11
N ILE A 48 -3.88 -5.52 4.35
CA ILE A 48 -4.17 -4.49 3.34
C ILE A 48 -3.25 -4.63 2.13
N SER A 49 -1.94 -4.87 2.36
CA SER A 49 -0.98 -5.02 1.27
C SER A 49 -1.28 -6.25 0.41
N THR A 50 -1.54 -7.40 1.02
CA THR A 50 -1.86 -8.66 0.33
C THR A 50 -3.17 -8.58 -0.44
N MET A 51 -4.24 -8.02 0.16
CA MET A 51 -5.48 -7.78 -0.56
C MET A 51 -5.27 -6.82 -1.73
N SER A 52 -4.51 -5.73 -1.54
CA SER A 52 -4.23 -4.76 -2.61
C SER A 52 -3.52 -5.43 -3.79
N VAL A 53 -2.51 -6.26 -3.55
CA VAL A 53 -1.77 -6.96 -4.63
C VAL A 53 -2.68 -7.91 -5.42
N VAL A 54 -3.54 -8.67 -4.74
CA VAL A 54 -4.47 -9.61 -5.37
C VAL A 54 -5.54 -8.87 -6.19
N PHE A 55 -6.09 -7.77 -5.69
CA PHE A 55 -7.14 -7.01 -6.38
C PHE A 55 -6.59 -6.07 -7.47
N PHE A 56 -5.35 -5.60 -7.38
CA PHE A 56 -4.71 -4.80 -8.42
C PHE A 56 -4.14 -5.62 -9.59
N LEU A 57 -3.84 -6.91 -9.41
CA LEU A 57 -3.40 -7.79 -10.52
C LEU A 57 -4.42 -7.87 -11.68
N PRO A 58 -5.73 -8.09 -11.43
CA PRO A 58 -6.77 -7.97 -12.46
C PRO A 58 -6.93 -6.54 -13.02
N ALA A 59 -6.58 -5.51 -12.25
CA ALA A 59 -6.66 -4.12 -12.70
C ALA A 59 -5.60 -3.79 -13.78
N PHE A 60 -4.48 -4.53 -13.85
CA PHE A 60 -3.55 -4.46 -14.98
C PHE A 60 -4.10 -5.10 -16.28
N LEU A 61 -5.06 -6.01 -16.16
CA LEU A 61 -5.78 -6.62 -17.30
C LEU A 61 -6.98 -5.77 -17.76
N SER A 62 -7.41 -4.79 -16.95
CA SER A 62 -8.46 -3.80 -17.25
C SER A 62 -8.36 -3.10 -18.62
N PRO A 63 -7.18 -2.69 -19.15
CA PRO A 63 -7.10 -2.08 -20.48
C PRO A 63 -7.58 -2.99 -21.63
N PHE A 64 -7.79 -4.30 -21.41
CA PHE A 64 -8.33 -5.23 -22.40
C PHE A 64 -9.87 -5.40 -22.39
N MET A 65 -10.60 -4.93 -21.34
CA MET A 65 -12.08 -5.00 -21.29
C MET A 65 -12.73 -3.73 -20.69
N PRO A 66 -12.85 -2.64 -21.48
CA PRO A 66 -13.16 -1.29 -20.99
C PRO A 66 -14.63 -1.03 -20.55
N THR A 67 -15.60 -1.87 -20.91
CA THR A 67 -17.04 -1.50 -20.77
C THR A 67 -17.76 -2.00 -19.52
N ARG A 68 -17.21 -2.97 -18.77
CA ARG A 68 -17.84 -3.47 -17.51
C ARG A 68 -16.97 -3.36 -16.26
N LEU A 69 -15.64 -3.36 -16.39
CA LEU A 69 -14.75 -3.26 -15.21
C LEU A 69 -14.76 -1.86 -14.58
N SER A 70 -14.86 -0.81 -15.39
CA SER A 70 -14.73 0.58 -14.92
C SER A 70 -15.74 1.00 -13.84
N ARG A 71 -16.93 0.36 -13.77
CA ARG A 71 -17.96 0.72 -12.77
C ARG A 71 -17.69 0.10 -11.39
N PHE A 72 -17.02 -1.05 -11.33
CA PHE A 72 -16.65 -1.71 -10.06
C PHE A 72 -15.28 -1.24 -9.54
N VAL A 73 -14.39 -0.78 -10.42
CA VAL A 73 -13.05 -0.30 -10.04
C VAL A 73 -13.12 0.95 -9.16
N LEU A 74 -14.04 1.88 -9.43
CA LEU A 74 -14.17 3.12 -8.64
C LEU A 74 -14.47 2.92 -7.14
N PRO A 75 -15.50 2.15 -6.73
CA PRO A 75 -15.76 1.94 -5.30
C PRO A 75 -14.64 1.14 -4.61
N ILE A 76 -14.01 0.20 -5.32
CA ILE A 76 -12.88 -0.58 -4.79
C ILE A 76 -11.69 0.34 -4.54
N ASP A 77 -11.33 1.20 -5.51
CA ASP A 77 -10.25 2.17 -5.38
C ASP A 77 -10.49 3.12 -4.19
N VAL A 78 -11.73 3.56 -3.96
CA VAL A 78 -12.09 4.41 -2.80
C VAL A 78 -11.92 3.69 -1.46
N ILE A 79 -12.39 2.44 -1.35
CA ILE A 79 -12.26 1.64 -0.13
C ILE A 79 -10.78 1.41 0.18
N PHE A 80 -9.99 1.01 -0.82
CA PHE A 80 -8.55 0.82 -0.66
C PHE A 80 -7.85 2.11 -0.25
N SER A 81 -8.18 3.25 -0.87
CA SER A 81 -7.62 4.55 -0.47
C SER A 81 -7.87 4.84 1.02
N TYR A 82 -9.07 4.56 1.52
CA TYR A 82 -9.37 4.71 2.95
C TYR A 82 -8.60 3.74 3.84
N LEU A 83 -8.44 2.49 3.41
CA LEU A 83 -7.64 1.48 4.14
C LEU A 83 -6.16 1.84 4.19
N TRP A 84 -5.61 2.38 3.10
CA TRP A 84 -4.22 2.86 3.07
C TRP A 84 -4.06 4.12 3.92
N LEU A 85 -5.06 5.01 3.97
CA LEU A 85 -5.05 6.18 4.84
C LEU A 85 -5.04 5.78 6.32
N THR A 86 -5.87 4.81 6.73
CA THR A 86 -5.85 4.32 8.12
C THR A 86 -4.55 3.59 8.44
N ALA A 87 -4.00 2.81 7.49
CA ALA A 87 -2.68 2.20 7.63
C ALA A 87 -1.58 3.27 7.85
N PHE A 88 -1.62 4.36 7.09
CA PHE A 88 -0.69 5.48 7.22
C PHE A 88 -0.79 6.17 8.59
N ILE A 89 -2.02 6.43 9.07
CA ILE A 89 -2.23 7.04 10.38
C ILE A 89 -1.64 6.17 11.49
N PHE A 90 -1.88 4.85 11.45
CA PHE A 90 -1.29 3.94 12.43
C PHE A 90 0.24 3.88 12.32
N ALA A 91 0.80 3.89 11.11
CA ALA A 91 2.24 3.90 10.90
C ALA A 91 2.88 5.18 11.47
N ALA A 92 2.27 6.34 11.24
CA ALA A 92 2.74 7.61 11.77
C ALA A 92 2.70 7.64 13.31
N GLN A 93 1.66 7.07 13.93
CA GLN A 93 1.56 6.95 15.38
C GLN A 93 2.63 6.00 15.95
N ASP A 94 2.82 4.82 15.36
CA ASP A 94 3.80 3.85 15.88
C ASP A 94 5.25 4.32 15.68
N TYR A 95 5.55 4.99 14.56
CA TYR A 95 6.93 5.32 14.17
C TYR A 95 7.39 6.72 14.57
N ASN A 96 6.48 7.69 14.68
CA ASN A 96 6.85 9.10 14.90
C ASN A 96 6.48 9.63 16.30
N TRP A 97 5.60 8.95 17.05
CA TRP A 97 5.13 9.45 18.34
C TRP A 97 6.19 9.41 19.45
N HIS A 98 7.07 8.39 19.47
CA HIS A 98 8.08 8.17 20.54
C HIS A 98 9.38 7.54 20.00
N ASN A 99 10.32 7.19 20.88
CA ASN A 99 11.62 6.63 20.53
C ASN A 99 11.50 5.42 19.56
N CYS A 100 11.96 5.61 18.33
CA CYS A 100 11.87 4.67 17.22
C CYS A 100 12.49 3.28 17.49
N ALA A 101 13.44 3.20 18.43
CA ALA A 101 14.09 1.96 18.85
C ALA A 101 13.25 1.10 19.80
N VAL A 102 12.31 1.72 20.52
CA VAL A 102 11.54 1.08 21.62
C VAL A 102 10.09 0.79 21.21
N ASN A 103 9.53 1.59 20.30
CA ASN A 103 8.18 1.37 19.77
C ASN A 103 8.10 0.22 18.74
N ALA A 104 6.92 -0.36 18.59
CA ALA A 104 6.70 -1.58 17.84
C ALA A 104 7.14 -1.49 16.35
N PRO A 105 7.79 -2.54 15.80
CA PRO A 105 8.42 -3.65 16.50
C PRO A 105 9.73 -3.21 17.21
N PRO A 106 9.92 -3.54 18.51
CA PRO A 106 11.15 -3.22 19.23
C PRO A 106 12.35 -3.93 18.58
N GLY A 107 13.46 -3.21 18.35
CA GLY A 107 14.67 -3.76 17.74
C GLY A 107 14.76 -3.72 16.21
N ALA A 108 13.71 -3.32 15.50
CA ALA A 108 13.79 -3.03 14.07
C ALA A 108 14.46 -1.66 13.79
N SER A 109 15.27 -1.58 12.74
CA SER A 109 15.96 -0.33 12.39
C SER A 109 14.95 0.77 12.06
N CYS A 110 15.19 1.97 12.59
CA CYS A 110 14.31 3.12 12.36
C CYS A 110 14.19 3.47 10.87
N ALA A 111 15.26 3.25 10.10
CA ALA A 111 15.27 3.46 8.66
C ALA A 111 14.24 2.58 7.94
N LEU A 112 14.11 1.30 8.32
CA LEU A 112 13.14 0.38 7.71
C LEU A 112 11.69 0.76 8.04
N LYS A 113 11.46 1.27 9.26
CA LYS A 113 10.14 1.75 9.71
C LYS A 113 9.69 2.98 8.91
N LYS A 114 10.58 3.98 8.79
CA LYS A 114 10.32 5.18 7.98
C LYS A 114 10.19 4.86 6.49
N ALA A 115 10.95 3.89 5.99
CA ALA A 115 10.78 3.41 4.63
C ALA A 115 9.38 2.80 4.43
N ASN A 116 8.93 1.94 5.36
CA ASN A 116 7.59 1.35 5.31
C ASN A 116 6.49 2.43 5.26
N GLU A 117 6.56 3.44 6.14
CA GLU A 117 5.62 4.57 6.15
C GLU A 117 5.59 5.33 4.82
N SER A 118 6.76 5.59 4.22
CA SER A 118 6.83 6.28 2.94
C SER A 118 6.19 5.48 1.81
N PHE A 119 6.34 4.16 1.79
CA PHE A 119 5.70 3.30 0.78
C PHE A 119 4.20 3.11 1.03
N ILE A 120 3.75 3.12 2.29
CA ILE A 120 2.33 3.16 2.64
C ILE A 120 1.69 4.44 2.09
N PHE A 121 2.38 5.58 2.17
CA PHE A 121 1.91 6.83 1.57
C PHE A 121 1.86 6.78 0.03
N LEU A 122 2.86 6.17 -0.61
CA LEU A 122 2.88 6.01 -2.08
C LEU A 122 1.86 4.99 -2.61
N ALA A 123 1.37 4.09 -1.76
CA ALA A 123 0.34 3.13 -2.10
C ALA A 123 -1.09 3.71 -2.03
N LEU A 124 -1.24 4.94 -1.51
CA LEU A 124 -2.49 5.71 -1.54
C LEU A 124 -2.81 6.20 -2.97
#